data_AF-A0A5E4JH79-F1
#
_entry.id   AF-A0A5E4JH79-F1
#
_cell.length_a   1.000
_cell.length_b   1.000
_cell.length_c   1.000
_cell.angle_alpha   90.00
_cell.angle_beta   90.00
_cell.angle_gamma   90.00
#
_symmetry.space_group_name_H-M   'P 1'
#
loop_
_entity.id
_entity.type
_entity.pdbx_description
1 polymer ?
#
loop_
_entity_poly.entity_id
_entity_poly.type
_entity_poly.pdbx_seq_one_letter_code
_entity_poly.pdbx_strand_id
1 'polypeptide(L)'
;MNVSEIERVCSVLEATDYVTNEVKRIYYQLLCKGKTQGKDLTILLGALIYYINKRDNMSILMLEISNKLERKKKLLFKRYKRLKRSLIIS
;
A
#
# COMPACT_ATOMS: atom_id res chain seq x y z
N MET A 1 2.56 1.39 -16.29
CA MET A 1 1.72 1.26 -15.08
C MET A 1 1.49 -0.23 -14.86
N ASN A 2 2.06 -0.84 -13.81
CA ASN A 2 1.87 -2.28 -13.54
C ASN A 2 0.57 -2.51 -12.77
N VAL A 3 -0.58 -2.32 -13.45
CA VAL A 3 -1.91 -2.61 -12.90
C VAL A 3 -2.00 -4.04 -12.38
N SER A 4 -1.42 -4.97 -13.14
CA SER A 4 -1.34 -6.40 -12.79
C SER A 4 -0.67 -6.64 -11.44
N GLU A 5 0.36 -5.87 -11.08
CA GLU A 5 1.05 -6.06 -9.79
C GLU A 5 0.21 -5.51 -8.61
N ILE A 6 -0.55 -4.44 -8.85
CA ILE A 6 -1.49 -3.90 -7.86
C ILE A 6 -2.57 -4.94 -7.57
N GLU A 7 -3.16 -5.52 -8.62
CA GLU A 7 -4.21 -6.53 -8.51
C GLU A 7 -3.68 -7.80 -7.85
N ARG A 8 -2.48 -8.26 -8.22
CA ARG A 8 -1.81 -9.39 -7.58
C ARG A 8 -1.64 -9.18 -6.08
N VAL A 9 -1.11 -8.03 -5.65
CA VAL A 9 -0.91 -7.74 -4.22
C VAL A 9 -2.23 -7.59 -3.48
N CYS A 10 -3.23 -6.94 -4.09
CA CYS A 10 -4.57 -6.83 -3.50
C CYS A 10 -5.22 -8.20 -3.33
N SER A 11 -5.11 -9.07 -4.34
CA SER A 11 -5.63 -10.44 -4.33
C SER A 11 -4.96 -11.27 -3.23
N VAL A 12 -3.63 -11.24 -3.13
CA VAL A 12 -2.89 -11.93 -2.06
C VAL A 12 -3.35 -11.49 -0.67
N LEU A 13 -3.72 -10.22 -0.52
CA LEU A 13 -4.18 -9.66 0.75
C LEU A 13 -5.69 -9.77 0.96
N GLU A 14 -6.43 -10.40 0.04
CA GLU A 14 -7.90 -10.47 0.05
C GLU A 14 -8.53 -9.09 0.24
N ALA A 15 -7.94 -8.07 -0.39
CA ALA A 15 -8.46 -6.71 -0.35
C ALA A 15 -9.80 -6.65 -1.08
N THR A 16 -10.76 -5.90 -0.51
CA THR A 16 -12.04 -5.62 -1.18
C THR A 16 -11.84 -4.75 -2.42
N ASP A 17 -12.79 -4.79 -3.34
CA ASP A 17 -12.76 -3.94 -4.55
C ASP A 17 -12.62 -2.45 -4.21
N TYR A 18 -13.25 -2.02 -3.12
CA TYR A 18 -13.09 -0.66 -2.59
C TYR A 18 -11.62 -0.36 -2.28
N VAL A 19 -10.94 -1.23 -1.52
CA VAL A 19 -9.53 -1.06 -1.18
C VAL A 19 -8.67 -1.11 -2.43
N THR A 20 -8.93 -2.02 -3.36
CA THR A 20 -8.20 -2.12 -4.63
C THR A 20 -8.30 -0.84 -5.46
N ASN A 21 -9.50 -0.27 -5.58
CA ASN A 21 -9.73 0.98 -6.31
C ASN A 21 -9.03 2.17 -5.62
N GLU A 22 -9.09 2.25 -4.29
CA GLU A 22 -8.36 3.28 -3.53
C GLU A 22 -6.85 3.14 -3.67
N VAL A 23 -6.30 1.91 -3.66
CA VAL A 23 -4.88 1.67 -3.92
C VAL A 23 -4.50 2.16 -5.31
N LYS A 24 -5.27 1.80 -6.35
CA LYS A 24 -5.02 2.26 -7.73
C LYS A 24 -5.00 3.79 -7.81
N ARG A 25 -5.99 4.46 -7.21
CA ARG A 25 -6.11 5.92 -7.18
C ARG A 25 -4.91 6.59 -6.48
N ILE A 26 -4.59 6.18 -5.26
CA ILE A 26 -3.50 6.78 -4.49
C ILE A 26 -2.14 6.46 -5.11
N TYR A 27 -1.96 5.23 -5.63
CA TYR A 27 -0.73 4.85 -6.32
C TYR A 27 -0.48 5.74 -7.54
N TYR A 28 -1.52 6.01 -8.35
CA TYR A 28 -1.42 6.90 -9.50
C TYR A 28 -1.03 8.33 -9.08
N GLN A 29 -1.64 8.87 -8.02
CA GLN A 29 -1.25 10.18 -7.48
C GLN A 29 0.22 10.21 -7.04
N LEU A 30 0.71 9.15 -6.39
CA LEU A 30 2.11 9.05 -5.99
C LEU A 30 3.05 8.92 -7.19
N LEU A 31 2.60 8.23 -8.26
CA LEU A 31 3.35 8.09 -9.50
C LEU A 31 3.53 9.45 -10.19
N CYS A 32 2.44 10.22 -10.34
CA CYS A 32 2.49 11.58 -10.91
C CYS A 32 3.40 12.52 -10.12
N LYS A 33 3.52 12.32 -8.79
CA LYS A 33 4.42 13.09 -7.91
C LYS A 33 5.87 12.55 -7.88
N GLY A 34 6.22 11.55 -8.70
CA GLY A 34 7.55 10.91 -8.70
C GLY A 34 7.88 10.12 -7.42
N LYS A 35 6.89 9.84 -6.56
CA LYS A 35 7.09 9.22 -5.24
C LYS A 35 7.14 7.70 -5.27
N THR A 36 7.13 7.06 -6.44
CA THR A 36 7.16 5.59 -6.63
C THR A 36 8.49 5.04 -7.13
N GLN A 37 9.38 5.86 -7.71
CA GLN A 37 10.66 5.41 -8.29
C GLN A 37 11.64 4.84 -7.25
N GLY A 38 12.38 3.79 -7.64
CA GLY A 38 13.45 3.16 -6.85
C GLY A 38 12.97 2.42 -5.60
N LYS A 39 11.68 2.06 -5.53
CA LYS A 39 11.08 1.41 -4.36
C LYS A 39 10.61 0.01 -4.69
N ASP A 40 10.78 -0.89 -3.73
CA ASP A 40 10.09 -2.18 -3.72
C ASP A 40 8.58 -1.94 -3.80
N LEU A 41 8.00 -2.37 -4.92
CA LEU A 41 6.61 -2.15 -5.27
C LEU A 41 5.67 -2.93 -4.33
N THR A 42 6.01 -4.16 -3.96
CA THR A 42 5.26 -4.98 -3.00
C THR A 42 5.21 -4.30 -1.62
N ILE A 43 6.34 -3.78 -1.13
CA ILE A 43 6.39 -3.05 0.15
C ILE A 43 5.58 -1.74 0.08
N LEU A 44 5.64 -1.03 -1.05
CA LEU A 44 4.84 0.18 -1.26
C LEU A 44 3.34 -0.13 -1.24
N LEU A 45 2.90 -1.15 -1.96
CA LEU A 45 1.50 -1.55 -2.05
C LEU A 45 0.97 -2.08 -0.72
N GLY A 46 1.72 -2.95 -0.03
CA GLY A 46 1.34 -3.41 1.32
C GLY A 46 1.22 -2.27 2.33
N ALA A 47 2.11 -1.28 2.26
CA ALA A 47 2.01 -0.09 3.12
C ALA A 47 0.84 0.84 2.74
N LEU A 48 0.46 0.92 1.47
CA LEU A 48 -0.72 1.65 0.99
C LEU A 48 -2.02 0.99 1.45
N ILE A 49 -2.12 -0.33 1.32
CA ILE A 49 -3.28 -1.11 1.78
C ILE A 49 -3.46 -0.92 3.29
N TYR A 50 -2.37 -1.02 4.06
CA TYR A 50 -2.42 -0.73 5.49
C TYR A 50 -2.90 0.70 5.78
N TYR A 51 -2.40 1.69 5.03
CA TYR A 51 -2.80 3.09 5.19
C TYR A 51 -4.31 3.28 4.96
N ILE A 52 -4.85 2.74 3.86
CA ILE A 52 -6.29 2.86 3.50
C ILE A 52 -7.14 2.20 4.58
N ASN A 53 -6.80 0.97 4.98
CA ASN A 53 -7.52 0.28 6.05
C ASN A 53 -7.49 1.07 7.35
N LYS A 54 -6.35 1.64 7.73
CA LYS A 54 -6.24 2.44 8.95
C LYS A 54 -6.97 3.78 8.87
N ARG A 55 -7.04 4.40 7.69
CA ARG A 55 -7.77 5.66 7.43
C ARG A 55 -9.28 5.44 7.56
N ASP A 56 -9.77 4.31 7.05
CA ASP A 56 -11.20 4.02 6.94
C ASP A 56 -11.71 3.10 8.07
N ASN A 57 -10.93 2.98 9.16
CA ASN A 57 -11.23 2.15 10.34
C ASN A 57 -11.50 0.66 10.04
N MET A 58 -10.92 0.12 8.98
CA MET A 58 -10.96 -1.31 8.65
C MET A 58 -9.84 -2.08 9.38
N SER A 59 -10.14 -3.34 9.74
CA SER A 59 -9.23 -4.21 10.48
C SER A 59 -8.29 -4.97 9.53
N ILE A 60 -7.05 -4.51 9.43
CA ILE A 60 -5.93 -5.32 8.93
C ILE A 60 -4.69 -5.07 9.79
N LEU A 61 -4.04 -6.15 10.23
CA LEU A 61 -2.81 -6.04 10.99
C LEU A 61 -1.62 -5.95 10.04
N MET A 62 -0.66 -5.09 10.38
CA MET A 62 0.58 -5.03 9.61
C MET A 62 1.37 -6.34 9.65
N LEU A 63 1.16 -7.16 10.70
CA LEU A 63 1.71 -8.50 10.79
C LEU A 63 1.11 -9.43 9.73
N GLU A 64 -0.21 -9.36 9.50
CA GLU A 64 -0.88 -10.15 8.45
C GLU A 64 -0.34 -9.80 7.07
N ILE A 65 -0.20 -8.49 6.78
CA ILE A 65 0.39 -8.02 5.52
C ILE A 65 1.83 -8.50 5.37
N SER A 66 2.61 -8.43 6.46
CA SER A 66 4.01 -8.89 6.49
C SER A 66 4.12 -10.37 6.13
N ASN A 67 3.23 -11.19 6.69
CA ASN A 67 3.21 -12.64 6.48
C ASN A 67 2.75 -12.99 5.07
N LYS A 68 1.61 -12.46 4.63
CA LYS A 68 1.03 -12.74 3.30
C LYS A 68 1.94 -12.30 2.15
N LEU A 69 2.71 -11.22 2.32
CA LEU A 69 3.63 -10.72 1.29
C LEU A 69 5.06 -11.25 1.41
N GLU A 70 5.38 -12.05 2.44
CA GLU A 70 6.74 -12.50 2.73
C GLU A 70 7.74 -11.32 2.77
N ARG A 71 7.37 -10.24 3.46
CA ARG A 71 8.19 -9.04 3.61
C ARG A 71 8.37 -8.68 5.07
N LYS A 72 9.48 -8.03 5.41
CA LYS A 72 9.76 -7.62 6.80
C LYS A 72 8.79 -6.52 7.25
N LYS A 73 8.02 -6.76 8.32
CA LYS A 73 7.12 -5.80 9.00
C LYS A 73 7.76 -4.42 9.22
N LYS A 74 9.04 -4.39 9.61
CA LYS A 74 9.79 -3.13 9.84
C LYS A 74 9.87 -2.26 8.59
N LEU A 75 10.03 -2.86 7.41
CA LEU A 75 10.10 -2.12 6.14
C LEU A 75 8.73 -1.57 5.75
N LEU A 76 7.68 -2.38 5.88
CA LEU A 76 6.29 -1.96 5.68
C LEU A 76 5.94 -0.78 6.59
N PHE A 77 6.29 -0.86 7.88
CA PHE A 77 6.00 0.23 8.82
C PHE A 77 6.76 1.52 8.52
N LYS A 78 8.05 1.43 8.18
CA LYS A 78 8.86 2.58 7.75
C LYS A 78 8.26 3.23 6.50
N ARG A 79 7.76 2.42 5.57
CA ARG A 79 7.13 2.88 4.34
C ARG A 79 5.78 3.55 4.63
N TYR A 80 4.93 2.93 5.45
CA TYR A 80 3.67 3.50 5.92
C TYR A 80 3.87 4.89 6.55
N LYS A 81 4.84 5.05 7.47
CA LYS A 81 5.13 6.37 8.08
C LYS A 81 5.47 7.44 7.04
N ARG A 82 6.26 7.07 6.01
CA ARG A 82 6.62 7.98 4.91
C ARG A 82 5.42 8.33 4.03
N LEU A 83 4.57 7.35 3.73
CA LEU A 83 3.33 7.54 2.97
C LEU A 83 2.37 8.46 3.70
N LYS A 84 2.10 8.20 4.99
CA LYS A 84 1.23 9.03 5.82
C LYS A 84 1.66 10.50 5.80
N ARG A 85 2.94 10.80 5.97
CA ARG A 85 3.47 12.18 5.84
C ARG A 85 3.29 12.76 4.45
N SER A 86 3.52 11.95 3.41
CA SER A 86 3.45 12.38 2.01
C SER A 86 2.02 12.64 1.53
N LEU A 87 1.02 12.03 2.17
CA LEU A 87 -0.40 12.11 1.80
C LEU A 87 -1.19 13.09 2.69
N ILE A 88 -0.73 13.38 3.92
CA ILE A 88 -1.33 14.42 4.78
C ILE A 88 -0.97 15.83 4.27
N ILE A 89 0.19 16.00 3.64
CA ILE A 89 0.67 17.29 3.11
C ILE A 89 0.35 17.37 1.60
N SER A 90 -0.86 17.02 1.19
CA SER A 90 -1.23 16.93 -0.23
C SER A 90 -2.68 17.26 -0.49
#